data_AF-A0A929K5U3-F1
#
_entry.id   AF-A0A929K5U3-F1
#
_cell.length_a   1.000
_cell.length_b   1.000
_cell.length_c   1.000
_cell.angle_alpha   90.00
_cell.angle_beta   90.00
_cell.angle_gamma   90.00
#
_symmetry.space_group_name_H-M   'P 1'
#
loop_
_entity.id
_entity.type
_entity.pdbx_description
1 polymer ?
#
loop_
_entity_poly.entity_id
_entity_poly.type
_entity_poly.pdbx_seq_one_letter_code
_entity_poly.pdbx_strand_id
1 'polypeptide(L)' 'MKIASIIGARPNFIKCAPLSRELRKDHDEIIIHTGQHYDYEINKIFFDELRIP' A
#
# COMPACT_ATOMS: atom_id res chain seq x y z
N MET A 1 13.44 8.77 8.04
CA MET A 1 13.91 8.39 6.69
C MET A 1 12.73 8.44 5.74
N LYS A 2 12.89 8.79 4.46
CA LYS A 2 11.83 8.68 3.46
C LYS A 2 11.91 7.32 2.79
N ILE A 3 10.79 6.60 2.71
CA ILE A 3 10.69 5.25 2.16
C ILE A 3 9.62 5.23 1.07
N ALA A 4 9.94 4.63 -0.08
CA ALA A 4 8.99 4.42 -1.16
C ALA A 4 8.68 2.94 -1.30
N SER A 5 7.42 2.56 -1.06
CA SER A 5 6.90 1.20 -1.18
C SER A 5 6.18 1.04 -2.52
N ILE A 6 6.81 0.34 -3.48
CA ILE A 6 6.27 0.13 -4.83
C ILE A 6 5.55 -1.22 -4.90
N ILE A 7 4.25 -1.20 -5.23
CA ILE A 7 3.39 -2.39 -5.27
C ILE A 7 2.57 -2.42 -6.57
N GLY A 8 2.22 -3.62 -7.06
CA GLY A 8 1.54 -3.75 -8.36
C GLY A 8 0.38 -4.74 -8.40
N ALA A 9 0.43 -5.84 -7.65
CA ALA A 9 -0.64 -6.83 -7.63
C ALA A 9 -1.44 -6.77 -6.33
N ARG A 10 -2.74 -7.14 -6.37
CA ARG A 10 -3.62 -7.17 -5.18
C ARG A 10 -3.05 -7.91 -3.96
N PRO A 11 -2.39 -9.08 -4.09
CA PRO A 11 -1.77 -9.76 -2.96
C PRO A 11 -0.70 -8.93 -2.24
N ASN A 12 -0.11 -7.95 -2.92
CA ASN A 12 0.91 -7.09 -2.34
C ASN A 12 0.30 -6.08 -1.36
N PHE A 13 -0.96 -5.65 -1.53
CA PHE A 13 -1.63 -4.78 -0.55
C PHE A 13 -1.72 -5.44 0.83
N ILE A 14 -2.20 -6.69 0.84
CA ILE A 14 -2.36 -7.48 2.07
C ILE A 14 -1.01 -7.66 2.78
N LYS A 15 0.06 -7.92 2.02
CA LYS A 15 1.42 -8.08 2.57
C LYS A 15 2.06 -6.75 2.98
N CYS A 16 1.76 -5.67 2.27
CA CYS A 16 2.28 -4.34 2.54
C CYS A 16 1.66 -3.75 3.80
N ALA A 17 0.36 -3.96 4.05
CA ALA A 17 -0.36 -3.38 5.19
C ALA A 17 0.35 -3.52 6.56
N PRO A 18 0.80 -4.70 7.01
CA PRO A 18 1.48 -4.83 8.30
C PRO A 18 2.87 -4.16 8.31
N LEU A 19 3.63 -4.25 7.21
CA LEU A 19 4.95 -3.60 7.09
C LEU A 19 4.80 -2.08 7.13
N SER A 20 3.88 -1.57 6.34
CA SER A 20 3.54 -0.17 6.16
C SER A 20 3.09 0.47 7.49
N ARG A 21 2.33 -0.26 8.31
CA ARG A 21 1.97 0.15 9.68
C ARG A 21 3.19 0.32 10.59
N GLU A 22 4.19 -0.54 10.47
CA GLU A 22 5.41 -0.47 11.29
C GLU A 22 6.34 0.65 10.81
N LEU A 23 6.57 0.73 9.50
CA LEU A 23 7.44 1.74 8.90
C LEU A 23 6.99 3.16 9.23
N ARG A 24 5.68 3.43 9.20
CA ARG A 24 5.13 4.76 9.49
C ARG A 24 5.22 5.20 10.95
N LYS A 25 5.65 4.36 11.88
CA LYS A 25 5.89 4.78 13.27
C LYS A 25 7.08 5.74 13.36
N ASP A 26 8.14 5.46 12.59
CA ASP A 26 9.42 6.16 12.68
C ASP A 26 9.89 6.76 11.34
N HIS A 27 9.17 6.49 10.24
CA HIS A 27 9.54 6.88 8.89
C HIS A 27 8.37 7.51 8.11
N ASP A 28 8.72 8.31 7.11
CA ASP A 28 7.78 8.89 6.16
C ASP A 28 7.68 7.95 4.95
N GLU A 29 6.59 7.19 4.86
CA GLU A 29 6.36 6.20 3.81
C GLU A 29 5.41 6.75 2.74
N ILE A 30 5.81 6.63 1.48
CA ILE A 30 4.97 6.87 0.31
C ILE A 30 4.73 5.54 -0.38
N ILE A 31 3.45 5.22 -0.65
CA ILE A 31 3.07 4.00 -1.35
C ILE A 31 2.78 4.35 -2.81
N ILE A 32 3.42 3.62 -3.71
CA ILE A 32 3.29 3.80 -5.16
C ILE A 32 2.68 2.53 -5.74
N HIS A 33 1.43 2.62 -6.18
CA HIS A 33 0.80 1.54 -6.93
C HIS A 33 1.10 1.68 -8.42
N THR A 34 1.65 0.63 -9.04
CA THR A 34 2.08 0.67 -10.46
C THR A 34 0.94 0.53 -11.46
N GLY A 35 -0.31 0.31 -11.00
CA GLY A 35 -1.48 0.23 -11.88
C GLY A 35 -1.60 -1.09 -12.66
N GLN A 36 -0.91 -2.16 -12.25
CA GLN A 36 -0.94 -3.44 -12.97
C GLN A 36 -2.33 -4.14 -12.92
N HIS A 37 -3.28 -3.65 -12.12
CA HIS A 37 -4.69 -4.08 -12.11
C HIS A 37 -5.63 -2.88 -12.28
N TYR A 38 -6.44 -2.90 -13.35
CA TYR A 38 -7.26 -1.78 -13.83
C TYR A 38 -8.51 -1.48 -13.00
N ASP A 39 -8.84 -2.33 -12.03
CA ASP A 39 -10.08 -2.19 -11.24
C ASP A 39 -9.85 -1.29 -10.02
N TYR A 40 -9.82 0.03 -10.28
CA TYR A 40 -9.55 1.08 -9.30
C TYR A 40 -10.52 1.04 -8.10
N GLU A 41 -11.80 0.77 -8.36
CA GLU A 41 -12.85 0.68 -7.33
C GLU A 41 -12.58 -0.48 -6.36
N ILE A 42 -12.21 -1.66 -6.88
CA ILE A 42 -11.87 -2.81 -6.04
C ILE A 42 -10.59 -2.53 -5.25
N ASN A 43 -9.58 -1.92 -5.87
CA ASN A 43 -8.33 -1.61 -5.17
C ASN A 43 -8.59 -0.65 -4.00
N LYS A 44 -9.39 0.40 -4.21
CA LYS A 44 -9.70 1.40 -3.17
C LYS A 44 -10.29 0.77 -1.90
N ILE A 45 -11.19 -0.21 -2.05
CA ILE A 45 -11.77 -0.95 -0.92
C ILE A 45 -10.66 -1.61 -0.08
N PHE A 46 -9.66 -2.25 -0.72
CA PHE A 46 -8.54 -2.85 0.01
C PHE A 46 -7.67 -1.82 0.74
N PHE A 47 -7.42 -0.66 0.13
CA PHE A 47 -6.65 0.41 0.79
C PHE A 47 -7.39 0.90 2.05
N ASP A 48 -8.69 1.17 1.92
CA ASP A 48 -9.53 1.63 3.02
C ASP A 48 -9.63 0.57 4.14
N GLU A 49 -9.92 -0.69 3.80
CA GLU A 49 -10.06 -1.78 4.78
C GLU A 49 -8.75 -2.11 5.49
N LEU A 50 -7.63 -2.13 4.76
CA LEU A 50 -6.33 -2.48 5.31
C LEU A 50 -5.62 -1.29 5.97
N ARG A 51 -6.22 -0.08 5.90
CA ARG A 51 -5.65 1.19 6.38
C ARG A 51 -4.29 1.48 5.75
N ILE A 52 -4.22 1.29 4.44
CA ILE A 52 -3.06 1.61 3.60
C ILE A 52 -3.32 3.02 3.03
N PRO A 53 -2.41 3.99 3.22
CA PRO A 53 -2.55 5.36 2.72
C PRO A 53 -2.36 5.47 1.21
#